data_AF-A0A7X7QA40-F1
#
_entry.id   AF-A0A7X7QA40-F1
#
_cell.length_a   1.000
_cell.length_b   1.000
_cell.length_c   1.000
_cell.angle_alpha   90.00
_cell.angle_beta   90.00
_cell.angle_gamma   90.00
#
_symmetry.space_group_name_H-M   'P 1'
#
loop_
_entity.id
_entity.type
_entity.pdbx_description
1 polymer ?
#
loop_
_entity_poly.entity_id
_entity_poly.type
_entity_poly.pdbx_seq_one_letter_code
_entity_poly.pdbx_strand_id
1 'polypeptide(L)'
;VNGFYEVEQGAITFDGIDIRQIKKDSLRTSIGMVLQDTHLFTGTVMENIRYGRLDATDEECVQAAMQANAHSFIKRLPEGYDTLITGDGANLSQGQRQLLAIARAAVSAPPVMILDEATSSIDTRTERLIEQGLDTLMEDRTVFVIAHRLSTVRNADAIIVIEGGEIIERGDHEELLAQRGRYYQLYTGQFELS
;
A
#
# COMPACT_ATOMS: atom_id res chain seq x y z
N VAL A 1 0.78 -3.71 12.20
CA VAL A 1 0.10 -2.88 13.25
C VAL A 1 -1.41 -2.88 12.99
N ASN A 2 -2.10 -4.00 13.30
CA ASN A 2 -3.54 -4.18 13.02
C ASN A 2 -4.34 -4.78 14.21
N GLY A 3 -3.73 -4.85 15.40
CA GLY A 3 -4.33 -5.46 16.59
C GLY A 3 -4.53 -6.98 16.51
N PHE A 4 -3.83 -7.67 15.60
CA PHE A 4 -3.81 -9.15 15.53
C PHE A 4 -2.91 -9.79 16.61
N TYR A 5 -1.96 -9.03 17.16
CA TYR A 5 -1.01 -9.45 18.18
C TYR A 5 -0.86 -8.34 19.22
N GLU A 6 -0.73 -8.71 20.50
CA GLU A 6 -0.37 -7.78 21.57
C GLU A 6 1.14 -7.66 21.68
N VAL A 7 1.62 -6.45 21.99
CA VAL A 7 3.05 -6.18 22.17
C VAL A 7 3.46 -6.72 23.55
N GLU A 8 4.47 -7.59 23.60
CA GLU A 8 4.94 -8.19 24.87
C GLU A 8 5.62 -7.16 25.81
N GLN A 9 6.32 -6.17 25.24
CA GLN A 9 6.98 -5.10 25.99
C GLN A 9 6.91 -3.75 25.27
N GLY A 10 6.78 -2.66 26.03
CA GLY A 10 6.69 -1.31 25.49
C GLY A 10 5.26 -0.87 25.13
N ALA A 11 5.16 0.11 24.22
CA ALA A 11 3.88 0.65 23.76
C ALA A 11 3.99 1.14 22.32
N ILE A 12 2.90 0.94 21.55
CA ILE A 12 2.71 1.57 20.25
C ILE A 12 1.69 2.69 20.45
N THR A 13 2.00 3.87 19.93
CA THR A 13 1.12 5.04 20.03
C THR A 13 0.68 5.51 18.64
N PHE A 14 -0.53 6.05 18.56
CA PHE A 14 -1.09 6.74 17.41
C PHE A 14 -1.52 8.13 17.91
N ASP A 15 -0.96 9.20 17.34
CA ASP A 15 -1.11 10.58 17.84
C ASP A 15 -0.82 10.73 19.35
N GLY A 16 0.16 9.97 19.84
CA GLY A 16 0.54 9.95 21.26
C GLY A 16 -0.39 9.16 22.19
N ILE A 17 -1.48 8.58 21.67
CA ILE A 17 -2.40 7.73 22.42
C ILE A 17 -1.99 6.27 22.24
N ASP A 18 -1.87 5.51 23.33
CA ASP A 18 -1.60 4.06 23.27
C ASP A 18 -2.71 3.35 22.47
N ILE A 19 -2.34 2.53 21.47
CA ILE A 19 -3.32 1.84 20.62
C ILE A 19 -4.27 0.93 21.40
N ARG A 20 -3.89 0.48 22.61
CA ARG A 20 -4.74 -0.31 23.51
C ARG A 20 -5.89 0.50 24.11
N GLN A 21 -5.79 1.82 24.08
CA GLN A 21 -6.80 2.76 24.57
C GLN A 21 -7.72 3.27 23.45
N ILE A 22 -7.41 2.96 22.18
CA ILE A 22 -8.18 3.38 21.02
C ILE A 22 -9.19 2.29 20.67
N LYS A 23 -10.43 2.67 20.31
CA LYS A 23 -11.41 1.72 19.78
C LYS A 23 -10.86 1.07 18.52
N LYS A 24 -10.91 -0.26 18.44
CA LYS A 24 -10.37 -1.03 17.30
C LYS A 24 -10.91 -0.55 15.96
N ASP A 25 -12.20 -0.24 15.88
CA ASP A 25 -12.82 0.22 14.63
C ASP A 25 -12.27 1.59 14.22
N SER A 26 -12.13 2.53 15.15
CA SER A 26 -11.52 3.84 14.87
C SER A 26 -10.06 3.68 14.40
N LEU A 27 -9.27 2.83 15.07
CA LEU A 27 -7.89 2.59 14.67
C LEU A 27 -7.79 1.97 13.27
N ARG A 28 -8.67 1.02 12.95
CA ARG A 28 -8.72 0.37 11.63
C ARG A 28 -9.16 1.31 10.52
N THR A 29 -10.09 2.23 10.78
CA THR A 29 -10.47 3.25 9.80
C THR A 29 -9.36 4.28 9.59
N SER A 30 -8.53 4.55 10.62
CA SER A 30 -7.41 5.47 10.51
C SER A 30 -6.16 4.89 9.82
N ILE A 31 -6.10 3.57 9.59
CA ILE A 31 -4.94 2.90 8.99
C ILE A 31 -5.38 2.17 7.72
N GLY A 32 -4.88 2.62 6.57
CA GLY A 32 -5.00 1.92 5.29
C GLY A 32 -3.89 0.91 5.08
N MET A 33 -4.18 -0.17 4.37
CA MET A 33 -3.17 -1.14 3.97
C MET A 33 -3.35 -1.56 2.52
N VAL A 34 -2.25 -1.60 1.78
CA VAL A 34 -2.15 -2.25 0.48
C VAL A 34 -1.10 -3.35 0.61
N LEU A 35 -1.55 -4.60 0.60
CA LEU A 35 -0.69 -5.78 0.72
C LEU A 35 -0.29 -6.30 -0.67
N GLN A 36 0.83 -7.03 -0.74
CA GLN A 36 1.28 -7.72 -1.95
C GLN A 36 0.20 -8.65 -2.52
N ASP A 37 -0.38 -9.50 -1.67
CA ASP A 37 -1.47 -10.39 -2.05
C ASP A 37 -2.81 -9.65 -1.95
N THR A 38 -3.36 -9.30 -3.11
CA THR A 38 -4.59 -8.54 -3.21
C THR A 38 -5.79 -9.47 -3.35
N HIS A 39 -6.64 -9.47 -2.32
CA HIS A 39 -7.91 -10.17 -2.36
C HIS A 39 -9.05 -9.26 -2.83
N LEU A 40 -9.82 -9.74 -3.80
CA LEU A 40 -11.04 -9.13 -4.31
C LEU A 40 -12.25 -9.97 -3.90
N PHE A 41 -13.29 -9.28 -3.48
CA PHE A 41 -14.53 -9.92 -3.09
C PHE A 41 -15.38 -10.24 -4.32
N THR A 42 -16.17 -11.31 -4.23
CA THR A 42 -17.22 -11.57 -5.22
C THR A 42 -18.23 -10.41 -5.17
N GLY A 43 -18.42 -9.73 -6.30
CA GLY A 43 -19.21 -8.51 -6.42
C GLY A 43 -18.75 -7.68 -7.62
N THR A 44 -19.34 -6.53 -7.85
CA THR A 44 -18.94 -5.62 -8.94
C THR A 44 -17.59 -4.97 -8.65
N VAL A 45 -16.96 -4.41 -9.69
CA VAL A 45 -15.77 -3.55 -9.52
C VAL A 45 -16.09 -2.36 -8.61
N MET A 46 -17.27 -1.75 -8.77
CA MET A 46 -17.73 -0.64 -7.92
C MET A 46 -17.80 -1.04 -6.44
N GLU A 47 -18.43 -2.17 -6.13
CA GLU A 47 -18.53 -2.69 -4.76
C GLU A 47 -17.16 -3.00 -4.16
N ASN A 48 -16.26 -3.55 -4.96
CA ASN A 48 -14.89 -3.83 -4.52
C ASN A 48 -14.12 -2.56 -4.15
N ILE A 49 -14.30 -1.45 -4.88
CA ILE A 49 -13.71 -0.16 -4.51
C ILE A 49 -14.39 0.38 -3.26
N ARG A 50 -15.72 0.43 -3.24
CA ARG A 50 -16.54 0.91 -2.12
C ARG A 50 -16.28 0.17 -0.81
N TYR A 51 -15.75 -1.03 -0.85
CA TYR A 51 -15.35 -1.75 0.35
C TYR A 51 -14.32 -0.99 1.22
N GLY A 52 -13.55 -0.06 0.64
CA GLY A 52 -12.69 0.83 1.41
C GLY A 52 -13.46 1.80 2.32
N ARG A 53 -14.65 2.23 1.88
CA ARG A 53 -15.55 3.11 2.63
C ARG A 53 -16.99 2.91 2.15
N LEU A 54 -17.79 2.19 2.94
CA LEU A 54 -19.09 1.66 2.53
C LEU A 54 -20.14 2.73 2.20
N ASP A 55 -20.00 3.93 2.75
CA ASP A 55 -20.84 5.10 2.49
C ASP A 55 -20.32 6.00 1.36
N ALA A 56 -19.24 5.61 0.66
CA ALA A 56 -18.72 6.36 -0.47
C ALA A 56 -19.69 6.35 -1.67
N THR A 57 -19.89 7.53 -2.28
CA THR A 57 -20.73 7.65 -3.48
C THR A 57 -20.06 7.01 -4.70
N ASP A 58 -20.83 6.78 -5.76
CA ASP A 58 -20.28 6.29 -7.04
C ASP A 58 -19.21 7.25 -7.58
N GLU A 59 -19.43 8.57 -7.45
CA GLU A 59 -18.48 9.58 -7.88
C GLU A 59 -17.16 9.48 -7.12
N GLU A 60 -17.20 9.30 -5.80
CA GLU A 60 -16.01 9.15 -4.96
C GLU A 60 -15.23 7.88 -5.31
N CYS A 61 -15.93 6.77 -5.54
CA CYS A 61 -15.30 5.52 -6.02
C CYS A 61 -14.65 5.71 -7.39
N VAL A 62 -15.28 6.46 -8.30
CA VAL A 62 -14.72 6.77 -9.62
C VAL A 62 -13.48 7.67 -9.49
N GLN A 63 -13.51 8.68 -8.63
CA GLN A 63 -12.34 9.54 -8.36
C GLN A 63 -11.18 8.73 -7.77
N ALA A 64 -11.44 7.86 -6.80
CA ALA A 64 -10.44 6.97 -6.22
C ALA A 64 -9.82 6.05 -7.27
N ALA A 65 -10.63 5.51 -8.19
CA ALA A 65 -10.14 4.73 -9.32
C ALA A 65 -9.33 5.55 -10.34
N MET A 66 -9.59 6.85 -10.49
CA MET A 66 -8.78 7.74 -11.33
C MET A 66 -7.42 8.01 -10.68
N GLN A 67 -7.39 8.34 -9.39
CA GLN A 67 -6.16 8.52 -8.61
C GLN A 67 -5.28 7.27 -8.64
N ALA A 68 -5.88 6.10 -8.53
CA ALA A 68 -5.19 4.81 -8.59
C ALA A 68 -4.84 4.34 -10.02
N ASN A 69 -5.03 5.16 -11.06
CA ASN A 69 -4.86 4.78 -12.47
C ASN A 69 -5.69 3.55 -12.95
N ALA A 70 -6.71 3.18 -12.18
CA ALA A 70 -7.56 2.03 -12.46
C ALA A 70 -8.69 2.34 -13.47
N HIS A 71 -9.19 3.58 -13.47
CA HIS A 71 -10.36 4.00 -14.25
C HIS A 71 -10.31 3.58 -15.72
N SER A 72 -9.15 3.78 -16.36
CA SER A 72 -8.96 3.50 -17.78
C SER A 72 -9.17 2.02 -18.13
N PHE A 73 -8.71 1.08 -17.30
CA PHE A 73 -8.91 -0.34 -17.58
C PHE A 73 -10.32 -0.79 -17.17
N ILE A 74 -10.87 -0.23 -16.09
CA ILE A 74 -12.23 -0.54 -15.65
C ILE A 74 -13.21 -0.23 -16.78
N LYS A 75 -13.09 0.93 -17.44
CA LYS A 75 -13.91 1.31 -18.60
C LYS A 75 -13.79 0.39 -19.81
N ARG A 76 -12.74 -0.44 -19.90
CA ARG A 76 -12.54 -1.41 -20.98
C ARG A 76 -13.11 -2.79 -20.65
N LEU A 77 -13.54 -3.01 -19.40
CA LEU A 77 -14.25 -4.23 -19.05
C LEU A 77 -15.63 -4.25 -19.70
N PRO A 78 -16.22 -5.44 -19.96
CA PRO A 78 -17.49 -5.56 -20.69
C PRO A 78 -18.64 -4.72 -20.10
N GLU A 79 -18.69 -4.59 -18.77
CA GLU A 79 -19.74 -3.87 -18.04
C GLU A 79 -19.16 -2.69 -17.23
N GLY A 80 -17.94 -2.26 -17.54
CA GLY A 80 -17.31 -1.14 -16.83
C GLY A 80 -17.19 -1.41 -15.32
N TYR A 81 -17.70 -0.47 -14.51
CA TYR A 81 -17.73 -0.58 -13.05
C TYR A 81 -18.71 -1.64 -12.52
N ASP A 82 -19.71 -2.01 -13.33
CA ASP A 82 -20.69 -3.05 -12.98
C ASP A 82 -20.16 -4.47 -13.29
N THR A 83 -18.97 -4.58 -13.89
CA THR A 83 -18.35 -5.87 -14.18
C THR A 83 -18.23 -6.72 -12.92
N LEU A 84 -18.83 -7.90 -12.96
CA LEU A 84 -18.79 -8.86 -11.87
C LEU A 84 -17.39 -9.48 -11.73
N ILE A 85 -16.83 -9.38 -10.55
CA ILE A 85 -15.62 -10.07 -10.10
C ILE A 85 -16.06 -11.36 -9.39
N THR A 86 -15.48 -12.48 -9.79
CA THR A 86 -15.69 -13.79 -9.15
C THR A 86 -14.33 -14.47 -8.96
N GLY A 87 -14.25 -15.41 -7.99
CA GLY A 87 -13.05 -16.23 -7.78
C GLY A 87 -11.79 -15.40 -7.55
N ASP A 88 -11.86 -14.39 -6.67
CA ASP A 88 -10.73 -13.51 -6.33
C ASP A 88 -10.16 -12.68 -7.51
N GLY A 89 -10.98 -12.42 -8.54
CA GLY A 89 -10.54 -11.71 -9.73
C GLY A 89 -9.71 -12.56 -10.67
N ALA A 90 -10.07 -13.83 -10.84
CA ALA A 90 -9.45 -14.74 -11.80
C ALA A 90 -9.52 -14.22 -13.25
N ASN A 91 -10.48 -13.36 -13.57
CA ASN A 91 -10.63 -12.69 -14.86
C ASN A 91 -9.76 -11.42 -15.03
N LEU A 92 -9.03 -11.01 -14.00
CA LEU A 92 -8.14 -9.85 -14.03
C LEU A 92 -6.68 -10.30 -14.03
N SER A 93 -5.81 -9.50 -14.66
CA SER A 93 -4.37 -9.63 -14.47
C SER A 93 -3.97 -9.22 -13.05
N GLN A 94 -2.80 -9.68 -12.58
CA GLN A 94 -2.26 -9.31 -11.27
C GLN A 94 -2.17 -7.79 -11.09
N GLY A 95 -1.64 -7.09 -12.09
CA GLY A 95 -1.53 -5.62 -12.01
C GLY A 95 -2.88 -4.91 -12.00
N GLN A 96 -3.91 -5.44 -12.67
CA GLN A 96 -5.27 -4.89 -12.55
C GLN A 96 -5.87 -5.10 -11.16
N ARG A 97 -5.64 -6.27 -10.54
CA ARG A 97 -6.06 -6.51 -9.14
C ARG A 97 -5.36 -5.54 -8.18
N GLN A 98 -4.08 -5.27 -8.40
CA GLN A 98 -3.32 -4.30 -7.61
C GLN A 98 -3.84 -2.88 -7.77
N LEU A 99 -4.13 -2.43 -8.99
CA LEU A 99 -4.76 -1.12 -9.23
C LEU A 99 -6.14 -1.01 -8.54
N LEU A 100 -6.93 -2.09 -8.48
CA LEU A 100 -8.19 -2.09 -7.71
C LEU A 100 -7.96 -2.01 -6.20
N ALA A 101 -6.95 -2.70 -5.67
CA ALA A 101 -6.60 -2.61 -4.26
C ALA A 101 -6.14 -1.20 -3.88
N ILE A 102 -5.36 -0.54 -4.75
CA ILE A 102 -4.96 0.87 -4.59
C ILE A 102 -6.20 1.77 -4.63
N ALA A 103 -7.12 1.57 -5.57
CA ALA A 103 -8.37 2.34 -5.62
C ALA A 103 -9.23 2.16 -4.35
N ARG A 104 -9.29 0.93 -3.81
CA ARG A 104 -9.97 0.63 -2.54
C ARG A 104 -9.31 1.36 -1.35
N ALA A 105 -7.97 1.43 -1.32
CA ALA A 105 -7.26 2.19 -0.30
C ALA A 105 -7.41 3.72 -0.50
N ALA A 106 -7.51 4.18 -1.74
CA ALA A 106 -7.72 5.60 -2.05
C ALA A 106 -9.07 6.10 -1.55
N VAL A 107 -10.16 5.34 -1.74
CA VAL A 107 -11.50 5.77 -1.31
C VAL A 107 -11.65 5.82 0.21
N SER A 108 -10.87 5.04 0.97
CA SER A 108 -10.90 5.09 2.44
C SER A 108 -10.19 6.32 3.00
N ALA A 109 -9.33 6.96 2.20
CA ALA A 109 -8.58 8.18 2.53
C ALA A 109 -8.00 8.22 3.98
N PRO A 110 -7.27 7.18 4.42
CA PRO A 110 -6.79 7.12 5.80
C PRO A 110 -5.56 8.03 6.01
N PRO A 111 -5.39 8.61 7.21
CA PRO A 111 -4.26 9.47 7.54
C PRO A 111 -2.92 8.73 7.63
N VAL A 112 -2.96 7.41 7.86
CA VAL A 112 -1.78 6.55 7.89
C VAL A 112 -1.97 5.39 6.93
N MET A 113 -0.94 5.06 6.16
CA MET A 113 -0.93 3.90 5.28
C MET A 113 0.27 2.99 5.49
N ILE A 114 0.05 1.70 5.22
CA ILE A 114 1.09 0.69 5.13
C ILE A 114 1.02 0.07 3.73
N LEU A 115 2.11 0.18 2.98
CA LEU A 115 2.26 -0.34 1.64
C LEU A 115 3.26 -1.48 1.67
N ASP A 116 2.87 -2.64 1.15
CA ASP A 116 3.74 -3.78 0.96
C ASP A 116 4.01 -3.93 -0.54
N GLU A 117 5.14 -3.37 -0.98
CA GLU A 117 5.45 -3.25 -2.40
C GLU A 117 6.20 -4.48 -2.89
N ALA A 118 5.46 -5.41 -3.48
CA ALA A 118 6.05 -6.49 -4.26
C ALA A 118 5.41 -6.55 -5.65
N THR A 119 6.26 -6.31 -6.65
CA THR A 119 5.89 -6.17 -8.06
C THR A 119 6.48 -7.29 -8.92
N SER A 120 6.85 -8.42 -8.33
CA SER A 120 7.38 -9.53 -9.11
C SER A 120 6.28 -10.09 -10.03
N SER A 121 6.59 -10.21 -11.33
CA SER A 121 5.72 -10.78 -12.38
C SER A 121 4.66 -9.85 -13.01
N ILE A 122 4.85 -8.52 -12.99
CA ILE A 122 3.99 -7.55 -13.71
C ILE A 122 4.70 -7.00 -14.95
N ASP A 123 3.96 -6.69 -16.02
CA ASP A 123 4.52 -6.04 -17.19
C ASP A 123 4.88 -4.57 -16.92
N THR A 124 5.94 -4.08 -17.56
CA THR A 124 6.52 -2.74 -17.32
C THR A 124 5.54 -1.59 -17.51
N ARG A 125 4.48 -1.74 -18.33
CA ARG A 125 3.50 -0.68 -18.51
C ARG A 125 2.55 -0.62 -17.31
N THR A 126 2.03 -1.76 -16.89
CA THR A 126 1.12 -1.84 -15.74
C THR A 126 1.85 -1.47 -14.43
N GLU A 127 3.11 -1.87 -14.32
CA GLU A 127 4.01 -1.49 -13.24
C GLU A 127 4.10 0.03 -13.04
N ARG A 128 4.33 0.80 -14.12
CA ARG A 128 4.36 2.26 -14.04
C ARG A 128 3.03 2.88 -13.59
N LEU A 129 1.91 2.28 -14.00
CA LEU A 129 0.59 2.75 -13.57
C LEU A 129 0.37 2.52 -12.08
N ILE A 130 0.87 1.39 -11.57
CA ILE A 130 0.84 1.04 -10.14
C ILE A 130 1.71 2.02 -9.35
N GLU A 131 2.95 2.26 -9.78
CA GLU A 131 3.86 3.23 -9.15
C GLU A 131 3.20 4.61 -9.07
N GLN A 132 2.68 5.13 -10.19
CA GLN A 132 2.00 6.43 -10.21
C GLN A 132 0.75 6.48 -9.31
N GLY A 133 0.03 5.35 -9.22
CA GLY A 133 -1.13 5.24 -8.34
C GLY A 133 -0.74 5.24 -6.86
N LEU A 134 0.38 4.58 -6.52
CA LEU A 134 0.95 4.61 -5.17
C LEU A 134 1.48 6.01 -4.83
N ASP A 135 2.24 6.65 -5.72
CA ASP A 135 2.75 8.01 -5.53
C ASP A 135 1.62 8.99 -5.21
N THR A 136 0.54 8.97 -6.01
CA THR A 136 -0.65 9.81 -5.79
C THR A 136 -1.31 9.49 -4.45
N LEU A 137 -1.36 8.22 -4.07
CA LEU A 137 -1.96 7.79 -2.81
C LEU A 137 -1.10 8.20 -1.60
N MET A 138 0.21 8.40 -1.77
CA MET A 138 1.12 8.79 -0.70
C MET A 138 1.07 10.28 -0.33
N GLU A 139 0.47 11.11 -1.17
CA GLU A 139 0.36 12.56 -0.93
C GLU A 139 -0.45 12.88 0.36
N ASP A 140 0.01 13.90 1.08
CA ASP A 140 -0.60 14.49 2.28
C ASP A 140 -0.94 13.53 3.43
N ARG A 141 -0.18 12.43 3.58
CA ARG A 141 -0.39 11.45 4.66
C ARG A 141 0.89 10.77 5.14
N THR A 142 0.82 10.08 6.28
CA THR A 142 1.95 9.27 6.77
C THR A 142 1.93 7.91 6.06
N VAL A 143 3.05 7.52 5.45
CA VAL A 143 3.13 6.25 4.71
C VAL A 143 4.33 5.44 5.19
N PHE A 144 4.08 4.20 5.55
CA PHE A 144 5.10 3.19 5.75
C PHE A 144 5.16 2.31 4.51
N VAL A 145 6.32 2.22 3.88
CA VAL A 145 6.52 1.35 2.72
C VAL A 145 7.51 0.25 3.08
N ILE A 146 7.09 -0.99 2.90
CA ILE A 146 7.95 -2.16 2.88
C ILE A 146 8.42 -2.28 1.42
N ALA A 147 9.60 -1.76 1.15
CA ALA A 147 10.06 -1.55 -0.21
C ALA A 147 10.95 -2.70 -0.69
N HIS A 148 10.56 -3.33 -1.81
CA HIS A 148 11.43 -4.23 -2.57
C HIS A 148 12.13 -3.49 -3.74
N ARG A 149 11.82 -2.21 -3.95
CA ARG A 149 12.40 -1.38 -5.01
C ARG A 149 13.33 -0.31 -4.48
N LEU A 150 14.49 -0.18 -5.14
CA LEU A 150 15.48 0.83 -4.81
C LEU A 150 14.99 2.27 -5.01
N SER A 151 14.14 2.49 -6.04
CA SER A 151 13.55 3.80 -6.34
C SER A 151 12.67 4.29 -5.19
N THR A 152 11.82 3.42 -4.66
CA THR A 152 10.92 3.72 -3.53
C THR A 152 11.70 4.05 -2.27
N VAL A 153 12.72 3.23 -1.96
CA VAL A 153 13.60 3.45 -0.82
C VAL A 153 14.33 4.79 -0.92
N ARG A 154 14.85 5.13 -2.11
CA ARG A 154 15.63 6.35 -2.33
C ARG A 154 14.83 7.64 -2.08
N ASN A 155 13.54 7.62 -2.36
CA ASN A 155 12.67 8.79 -2.26
C ASN A 155 12.02 8.94 -0.87
N ALA A 156 12.29 8.04 0.08
CA ALA A 156 11.71 8.10 1.41
C ALA A 156 12.34 9.22 2.27
N ASP A 157 11.51 9.92 3.03
CA ASP A 157 11.96 10.93 4.01
C ASP A 157 12.81 10.32 5.13
N ALA A 158 12.56 9.05 5.47
CA ALA A 158 13.31 8.29 6.44
C ALA A 158 13.31 6.81 6.09
N ILE A 159 14.47 6.18 6.20
CA ILE A 159 14.67 4.76 5.94
C ILE A 159 15.03 4.09 7.27
N ILE A 160 14.42 2.94 7.53
CA ILE A 160 14.67 2.11 8.71
C ILE A 160 15.14 0.74 8.22
N VAL A 161 16.36 0.36 8.58
CA VAL A 161 16.89 -0.98 8.26
C VAL A 161 16.68 -1.89 9.45
N ILE A 162 16.00 -3.01 9.22
CA ILE A 162 15.69 -4.01 10.24
C ILE A 162 16.43 -5.31 9.91
N GLU A 163 17.15 -5.86 10.88
CA GLU A 163 17.82 -7.16 10.78
C GLU A 163 17.65 -7.93 12.08
N GLY A 164 17.27 -9.20 12.01
CA GLY A 164 17.06 -10.03 13.21
C GLY A 164 15.94 -9.55 14.15
N GLY A 165 15.04 -8.68 13.67
CA GLY A 165 13.97 -8.07 14.49
C GLY A 165 14.39 -6.78 15.21
N GLU A 166 15.60 -6.28 14.97
CA GLU A 166 16.11 -5.04 15.57
C GLU A 166 16.33 -3.97 14.50
N ILE A 167 16.13 -2.70 14.86
CA ILE A 167 16.50 -1.56 14.01
C ILE A 167 18.00 -1.37 14.13
N ILE A 168 18.72 -1.64 13.04
CA ILE A 168 20.18 -1.52 13.00
C ILE A 168 20.64 -0.19 12.42
N GLU A 169 19.84 0.44 11.54
CA GLU A 169 20.15 1.73 10.93
C GLU A 169 18.89 2.58 10.73
N ARG A 170 19.07 3.90 10.81
CA ARG A 170 18.03 4.90 10.52
C ARG A 170 18.68 6.16 9.95
N GLY A 171 18.09 6.70 8.90
CA GLY A 171 18.52 7.96 8.29
C GLY A 171 17.82 8.17 6.95
N ASP A 172 18.16 9.25 6.26
CA ASP A 172 17.80 9.40 4.84
C ASP A 172 18.74 8.59 3.92
N HIS A 173 18.47 8.62 2.62
CA HIS A 173 19.26 7.91 1.61
C HIS A 173 20.75 8.27 1.63
N GLU A 174 21.06 9.56 1.70
CA GLU A 174 22.43 10.07 1.59
C GLU A 174 23.20 9.79 2.89
N GLU A 175 22.55 9.98 4.05
CA GLU A 175 23.09 9.65 5.36
C GLU A 175 23.48 8.17 5.46
N LEU A 176 22.57 7.27 5.04
CA LEU A 176 22.81 5.83 5.10
C LEU A 176 23.86 5.34 4.08
N LEU A 177 23.94 5.96 2.90
CA LEU A 177 25.03 5.69 1.96
C LEU A 177 26.39 6.10 2.51
N ALA A 178 26.48 7.27 3.15
CA ALA A 178 27.72 7.77 3.74
C ALA A 178 28.23 6.89 4.88
N GLN A 179 27.31 6.28 5.65
CA GLN A 179 27.63 5.34 6.73
C GLN A 179 28.30 4.05 6.25
N ARG A 180 28.11 3.68 4.97
CA ARG A 180 28.63 2.42 4.38
C ARG A 180 28.26 1.16 5.17
N GLY A 181 27.11 1.19 5.83
CA GLY A 181 26.58 0.10 6.64
C GLY A 181 25.75 -0.91 5.84
N ARG A 182 24.79 -1.57 6.49
CA ARG A 182 23.91 -2.59 5.89
C ARG A 182 23.10 -2.03 4.74
N TYR A 183 22.54 -0.84 4.88
CA TYR A 183 21.85 -0.14 3.81
C TYR A 183 22.72 -0.02 2.55
N TYR A 184 23.96 0.44 2.70
CA TYR A 184 24.90 0.60 1.59
C TYR A 184 25.20 -0.73 0.90
N GLN A 185 25.34 -1.81 1.66
CA GLN A 185 25.60 -3.14 1.10
C GLN A 185 24.40 -3.66 0.28
N LEU A 186 23.17 -3.46 0.77
CA LEU A 186 21.94 -3.75 0.02
C LEU A 186 21.84 -2.87 -1.24
N TYR A 187 22.13 -1.57 -1.11
CA TYR A 187 22.05 -0.61 -2.21
C TYR A 187 23.05 -0.89 -3.33
N THR A 188 24.28 -1.28 -2.98
CA THR A 188 25.36 -1.54 -3.95
C THR A 188 25.31 -2.95 -4.56
N GLY A 189 24.29 -3.75 -4.24
CA GLY A 189 24.14 -5.11 -4.76
C GLY A 189 25.20 -6.08 -4.25
N GLN A 190 25.85 -5.77 -3.11
CA GLN A 190 26.62 -6.78 -2.37
C GLN A 190 25.70 -7.81 -1.72
N PHE A 191 24.43 -7.47 -1.53
CA PHE A 191 23.32 -8.35 -1.17
C PHE A 191 22.07 -7.94 -1.97
N GLU A 192 21.22 -8.91 -2.33
CA GLU A 192 19.94 -8.63 -2.98
C GLU A 192 18.87 -8.25 -1.94
N LEU A 193 18.04 -7.25 -2.25
CA LEU A 193 16.79 -7.00 -1.55
C LEU A 193 15.88 -8.21 -1.84
N SER A 194 15.79 -9.12 -0.87
CA SER A 194 14.97 -10.34 -0.96
C SER A 194 13.50 -9.99 -0.77
#